data_AF-A0A2S6X2N0-F1
#
_entry.id   AF-A0A2S6X2N0-F1
#
_cell.length_a   1.000
_cell.length_b   1.000
_cell.length_c   1.000
_cell.angle_alpha   90.00
_cell.angle_beta   90.00
_cell.angle_gamma   90.00
#
_symmetry.space_group_name_H-M   'P 1'
#
loop_
_entity.id
_entity.type
_entity.pdbx_description
1 polymer ?
#
loop_
_entity_poly.entity_id
_entity_poly.type
_entity_poly.pdbx_seq_one_letter_code
_entity_poly.pdbx_strand_id
1 'polypeptide(L)'
;MATTATAAAGAVTALSLAASPAAAAPTETTAPRPGDACTAADLGTRHPYIKTTEVSPTITHFKGWYVTEGTTGQQTVSTDTTTVIAVSVGLNDTIETSFAVEALSNVKAAVGLDVKLEYTSTSKESNSVTWNLTQPGYYGFYKGTKKVTGTYGSLNCNRAQQDDGSWALKWTEGPGSGSFTTFTTLEEGAVRCQDSVPADSIMAKAQALLDCGSAAASTDHRAGAVAPTAQQKQARPAPGPAPTGGPSVAAQPRTTEHSARAALDCSTAAYKIAVPGKPLSWGAPLLADDGVRLRPSTIFSAHLDNWRLCDVTEQDGVLEASLWNWGNGGCATIAPENAATDRAVLMTASCAEDDLQRFYIYRDVPGSSKIGVQNKYTGSMMGYDRYADGEFIRQYSTGRQDGTGTFALTGV
;
A
#
# COMPACT_ATOMS: atom_id res chain seq x y z
N MET A 1 83.28 39.64 -25.22
CA MET A 1 83.37 38.20 -25.56
C MET A 1 82.04 37.58 -25.15
N ALA A 2 81.16 37.31 -26.12
CA ALA A 2 80.70 35.96 -26.48
C ALA A 2 80.39 35.11 -25.24
N THR A 3 79.15 34.74 -24.95
CA THR A 3 78.38 33.78 -25.76
C THR A 3 76.86 33.96 -25.64
N THR A 4 76.22 33.95 -26.81
CA THR A 4 74.81 33.64 -27.05
C THR A 4 74.45 32.21 -26.61
N ALA A 5 73.28 32.04 -25.99
CA ALA A 5 72.59 30.75 -25.91
C ALA A 5 71.09 30.93 -26.13
N THR A 6 70.68 30.60 -27.34
CA THR A 6 69.30 30.40 -27.80
C THR A 6 68.72 29.17 -27.12
N ALA A 7 67.52 29.28 -26.53
CA ALA A 7 66.75 28.12 -26.09
C ALA A 7 65.30 28.24 -26.56
N ALA A 8 64.85 27.20 -27.25
CA ALA A 8 63.66 27.13 -28.06
C ALA A 8 62.35 27.11 -27.24
N ALA A 9 61.35 27.82 -27.74
CA ALA A 9 59.96 27.71 -27.30
C ALA A 9 59.34 26.43 -27.90
N GLY A 10 59.26 25.37 -27.09
CA GLY A 10 58.47 24.18 -27.40
C GLY A 10 57.07 24.32 -26.81
N ALA A 11 56.08 24.64 -27.65
CA ALA A 11 54.67 24.59 -27.28
C ALA A 11 54.23 23.12 -27.18
N VAL A 12 54.02 22.63 -25.96
CA VAL A 12 53.39 21.33 -25.72
C VAL A 12 51.87 21.52 -25.73
N THR A 13 51.24 21.24 -26.86
CA THR A 13 49.79 21.06 -26.96
C THR A 13 49.42 19.76 -26.25
N ALA A 14 49.00 19.86 -24.99
CA ALA A 14 48.35 18.76 -24.30
C ALA A 14 46.94 18.55 -24.88
N LEU A 15 46.80 17.52 -25.72
CA LEU A 15 45.51 16.94 -26.10
C LEU A 15 44.89 16.28 -24.87
N SER A 16 44.16 17.05 -24.05
CA SER A 16 43.26 16.48 -23.07
C SER A 16 42.04 15.92 -23.80
N LEU A 17 42.02 14.60 -24.02
CA LEU A 17 40.79 13.86 -24.30
C LEU A 17 39.86 14.03 -23.10
N ALA A 18 38.98 15.01 -23.15
CA ALA A 18 37.83 15.08 -22.28
C ALA A 18 36.87 13.96 -22.71
N ALA A 19 37.02 12.78 -22.09
CA ALA A 19 35.97 11.79 -22.07
C ALA A 19 34.79 12.42 -21.31
N SER A 20 33.76 12.86 -22.05
CA SER A 20 32.49 13.22 -21.46
C SER A 20 32.02 12.06 -20.59
N PRO A 21 31.66 12.28 -19.30
CA PRO A 21 31.01 11.23 -18.55
C PRO A 21 29.73 10.90 -19.31
N ALA A 22 29.66 9.66 -19.79
CA ALA A 22 28.44 9.09 -20.31
C ALA A 22 27.39 9.29 -19.22
N ALA A 23 26.41 10.15 -19.49
CA ALA A 23 25.21 10.24 -18.69
C ALA A 23 24.62 8.82 -18.69
N ALA A 24 24.77 8.12 -17.58
CA ALA A 24 24.06 6.87 -17.35
C ALA A 24 22.58 7.22 -17.56
N ALA A 25 21.99 6.61 -18.59
CA ALA A 25 20.54 6.64 -18.75
C ALA A 25 19.94 6.20 -17.40
N PRO A 26 18.86 6.83 -16.92
CA PRO A 26 18.20 6.38 -15.72
C PRO A 26 17.85 4.91 -15.94
N THR A 27 18.50 4.04 -15.17
CA THR A 27 18.14 2.63 -15.08
C THR A 27 16.64 2.62 -14.78
N GLU A 28 15.84 1.94 -15.60
CA GLU A 28 14.47 1.62 -15.19
C GLU A 28 14.59 0.97 -13.82
N THR A 29 14.21 1.71 -12.77
CA THR A 29 14.28 1.21 -11.40
C THR A 29 13.28 0.09 -11.30
N THR A 30 13.76 -1.14 -11.52
CA THR A 30 12.98 -2.34 -11.37
C THR A 30 12.53 -2.39 -9.91
N ALA A 31 11.23 -2.56 -9.68
CA ALA A 31 10.69 -2.62 -8.33
C ALA A 31 11.46 -3.68 -7.51
N PRO A 32 11.88 -3.35 -6.28
CA PRO A 32 12.72 -4.24 -5.49
C PRO A 32 12.02 -5.57 -5.20
N ARG A 33 12.79 -6.66 -5.20
CA ARG A 33 12.31 -8.00 -4.87
C ARG A 33 12.95 -8.53 -3.59
N PRO A 34 12.30 -9.48 -2.89
CA PRO A 34 12.95 -10.16 -1.77
C PRO A 34 14.31 -10.74 -2.18
N GLY A 35 15.35 -10.44 -1.40
CA GLY A 35 16.72 -10.89 -1.61
C GLY A 35 17.60 -9.99 -2.47
N ASP A 36 17.01 -9.02 -3.19
CA ASP A 36 17.78 -8.03 -3.95
C ASP A 36 18.65 -7.19 -3.02
N ALA A 37 19.82 -6.76 -3.51
CA ALA A 37 20.69 -5.87 -2.74
C ALA A 37 20.02 -4.49 -2.59
N CYS A 38 20.21 -3.88 -1.42
CA CYS A 38 19.81 -2.51 -1.16
C CYS A 38 20.98 -1.71 -0.58
N THR A 39 20.87 -0.39 -0.57
CA THR A 39 21.93 0.54 -0.17
C THR A 39 21.61 1.19 1.17
N ALA A 40 22.61 1.87 1.75
CA ALA A 40 22.41 2.63 2.98
C ALA A 40 21.39 3.78 2.85
N ALA A 41 21.08 4.24 1.63
CA ALA A 41 20.05 5.25 1.39
C ALA A 41 18.62 4.68 1.42
N ASP A 42 18.50 3.36 1.28
CA ASP A 42 17.22 2.65 1.31
C ASP A 42 16.82 2.27 2.76
N LEU A 43 17.66 2.63 3.72
CA LEU A 43 17.42 2.35 5.14
C LEU A 43 16.30 3.19 5.70
N GLY A 44 15.51 2.56 6.57
CA GLY A 44 14.25 3.12 7.04
C GLY A 44 13.22 3.38 5.93
N THR A 45 13.35 2.78 4.75
CA THR A 45 12.35 2.82 3.67
C THR A 45 11.64 1.49 3.50
N ARG A 46 10.47 1.54 2.84
CA ARG A 46 9.60 0.39 2.66
C ARG A 46 8.95 0.39 1.29
N HIS A 47 8.98 -0.77 0.63
CA HIS A 47 8.37 -0.96 -0.69
C HIS A 47 7.37 -2.11 -0.70
N PRO A 48 6.19 -1.95 -1.32
CA PRO A 48 5.28 -3.04 -1.55
C PRO A 48 5.82 -3.96 -2.64
N TYR A 49 5.64 -5.27 -2.49
CA TYR A 49 5.92 -6.24 -3.54
C TYR A 49 4.76 -7.20 -3.71
N ILE A 50 4.46 -7.57 -4.95
CA ILE A 50 3.31 -8.42 -5.26
C ILE A 50 3.70 -9.89 -5.13
N LYS A 51 2.98 -10.62 -4.26
CA LYS A 51 3.18 -12.05 -4.03
C LYS A 51 2.36 -12.89 -5.00
N THR A 52 1.09 -12.55 -5.15
CA THR A 52 0.13 -13.29 -5.97
C THR A 52 -0.76 -12.34 -6.73
N THR A 53 -1.21 -12.78 -7.90
CA THR A 53 -2.15 -12.07 -8.77
C THR A 53 -3.09 -13.06 -9.42
N GLU A 54 -4.37 -12.74 -9.45
CA GLU A 54 -5.40 -13.44 -10.20
C GLU A 54 -6.18 -12.42 -11.02
N VAL A 55 -6.39 -12.70 -12.30
CA VAL A 55 -7.11 -11.82 -13.23
C VAL A 55 -8.37 -12.55 -13.68
N SER A 56 -9.54 -11.92 -13.52
CA SER A 56 -10.81 -12.49 -13.94
C SER A 56 -11.72 -11.45 -14.65
N PRO A 57 -12.36 -11.81 -15.77
CA PRO A 57 -13.29 -10.90 -16.45
C PRO A 57 -14.57 -10.71 -15.61
N THR A 58 -14.98 -9.45 -15.44
CA THR A 58 -16.14 -9.03 -14.66
C THR A 58 -17.05 -8.15 -15.50
N ILE A 59 -18.34 -8.46 -15.54
CA ILE A 59 -19.37 -7.69 -16.24
C ILE A 59 -20.02 -6.73 -15.26
N THR A 60 -19.94 -5.44 -15.55
CA THR A 60 -20.55 -4.39 -14.72
C THR A 60 -21.96 -4.06 -15.18
N HIS A 61 -22.19 -4.07 -16.50
CA HIS A 61 -23.49 -3.82 -17.11
C HIS A 61 -23.75 -4.80 -18.24
N PHE A 62 -25.00 -5.28 -18.37
CA PHE A 62 -25.36 -6.27 -19.39
C PHE A 62 -26.80 -6.10 -19.87
N LYS A 63 -27.05 -6.43 -21.14
CA LYS A 63 -28.39 -6.67 -21.69
C LYS A 63 -28.37 -7.56 -22.93
N GLY A 64 -29.26 -8.54 -22.96
CA GLY A 64 -29.57 -9.33 -24.17
C GLY A 64 -30.51 -8.57 -25.12
N TRP A 65 -30.22 -8.60 -26.40
CA TRP A 65 -30.95 -7.86 -27.43
C TRP A 65 -30.99 -8.63 -28.77
N TYR A 66 -32.17 -8.78 -29.35
CA TYR A 66 -32.31 -9.37 -30.69
C TYR A 66 -32.22 -8.31 -31.78
N VAL A 67 -31.43 -8.60 -32.81
CA VAL A 67 -31.37 -7.83 -34.06
C VAL A 67 -31.84 -8.68 -35.21
N THR A 68 -32.86 -8.20 -35.92
CA THR A 68 -33.46 -8.88 -37.07
C THR A 68 -32.91 -8.33 -38.38
N GLU A 69 -33.07 -9.09 -39.46
CA GLU A 69 -32.78 -8.63 -40.82
C GLU A 69 -33.55 -7.32 -41.09
N GLY A 70 -32.85 -6.27 -41.56
CA GLY A 70 -33.40 -4.93 -41.75
C GLY A 70 -33.28 -3.97 -40.55
N THR A 71 -32.83 -4.42 -39.38
CA THR A 71 -32.50 -3.55 -38.20
C THR A 71 -30.99 -3.52 -37.88
N THR A 72 -30.17 -4.06 -38.78
CA THR A 72 -28.72 -3.92 -38.76
C THR A 72 -28.31 -2.46 -38.93
N GLY A 73 -27.19 -2.06 -38.33
CA GLY A 73 -26.72 -0.69 -38.26
C GLY A 73 -26.39 -0.28 -36.83
N GLN A 74 -26.33 1.03 -36.59
CA GLN A 74 -26.03 1.55 -35.27
C GLN A 74 -27.22 1.33 -34.32
N GLN A 75 -26.98 0.59 -33.24
CA GLN A 75 -27.95 0.31 -32.19
C GLN A 75 -27.44 0.87 -30.87
N THR A 76 -28.30 1.61 -30.16
CA THR A 76 -28.02 2.10 -28.81
C THR A 76 -28.94 1.39 -27.83
N VAL A 77 -28.36 0.64 -26.90
CA VAL A 77 -29.08 -0.18 -25.95
C VAL A 77 -28.75 0.24 -24.53
N SER A 78 -29.77 0.61 -23.74
CA SER A 78 -29.61 0.85 -22.30
C SER A 78 -29.44 -0.47 -21.56
N THR A 79 -28.29 -0.62 -20.92
CA THR A 79 -27.87 -1.81 -20.15
C THR A 79 -28.17 -1.66 -18.66
N ASP A 80 -28.39 -2.79 -18.00
CA ASP A 80 -28.68 -2.84 -16.56
C ASP A 80 -27.41 -3.12 -15.75
N THR A 81 -27.27 -2.43 -14.61
CA THR A 81 -26.16 -2.65 -13.68
C THR A 81 -26.22 -4.06 -13.11
N THR A 82 -25.20 -4.85 -13.39
CA THR A 82 -25.04 -6.24 -12.93
C THR A 82 -24.12 -6.32 -11.71
N THR A 83 -23.03 -5.55 -11.69
CA THR A 83 -22.05 -5.60 -10.59
C THR A 83 -21.41 -4.22 -10.37
N VAL A 84 -21.40 -3.78 -9.12
CA VAL A 84 -20.65 -2.59 -8.69
C VAL A 84 -19.23 -3.03 -8.29
N ILE A 85 -18.22 -2.39 -8.87
CA ILE A 85 -16.81 -2.65 -8.58
C ILE A 85 -16.24 -1.52 -7.72
N ALA A 86 -15.27 -1.83 -6.85
CA ALA A 86 -14.57 -0.85 -6.01
C ALA A 86 -13.11 -1.27 -5.79
N VAL A 87 -12.17 -0.40 -6.13
CA VAL A 87 -10.73 -0.63 -5.89
C VAL A 87 -10.47 -0.63 -4.38
N SER A 88 -9.71 -1.61 -3.89
CA SER A 88 -9.32 -1.74 -2.50
C SER A 88 -7.92 -2.33 -2.36
N VAL A 89 -7.22 -1.96 -1.29
CA VAL A 89 -6.00 -2.62 -0.83
C VAL A 89 -6.27 -2.88 0.66
N GLY A 90 -6.28 -4.15 1.07
CA GLY A 90 -6.52 -4.61 2.43
C GLY A 90 -5.23 -4.55 3.26
N LEU A 91 -4.75 -3.34 3.48
CA LEU A 91 -4.08 -2.99 4.74
C LEU A 91 -5.20 -2.97 5.79
N ASN A 92 -4.96 -3.41 7.03
CA ASN A 92 -5.97 -3.34 8.09
C ASN A 92 -6.55 -1.91 8.17
N ASP A 93 -7.79 -1.77 7.71
CA ASP A 93 -8.74 -0.65 7.71
C ASP A 93 -8.33 0.80 7.41
N THR A 94 -7.07 1.14 7.11
CA THR A 94 -6.74 2.55 6.85
C THR A 94 -5.52 2.72 5.95
N ILE A 95 -5.70 3.37 4.79
CA ILE A 95 -4.64 3.54 3.79
C ILE A 95 -4.17 4.98 3.69
N GLU A 96 -2.85 5.13 3.82
CA GLU A 96 -2.03 6.20 3.27
C GLU A 96 -1.83 6.01 1.75
N THR A 97 -2.07 7.07 0.97
CA THR A 97 -2.18 7.03 -0.49
C THR A 97 -0.90 6.61 -1.22
N SER A 98 0.30 6.89 -0.72
CA SER A 98 1.56 6.67 -1.43
C SER A 98 1.94 5.18 -1.55
N PHE A 99 1.97 4.44 -0.43
CA PHE A 99 2.31 3.02 -0.43
C PHE A 99 1.29 2.18 -1.21
N ALA A 100 0.01 2.51 -1.12
CA ALA A 100 -1.02 1.83 -1.89
C ALA A 100 -0.95 2.15 -3.38
N VAL A 101 -0.67 3.40 -3.76
CA VAL A 101 -0.44 3.77 -5.16
C VAL A 101 0.78 3.04 -5.71
N GLU A 102 1.86 2.94 -4.95
CA GLU A 102 3.03 2.14 -5.34
C GLU A 102 2.68 0.66 -5.47
N ALA A 103 1.92 0.09 -4.54
CA ALA A 103 1.46 -1.30 -4.61
C ALA A 103 0.63 -1.53 -5.89
N LEU A 104 -0.35 -0.67 -6.19
CA LEU A 104 -1.16 -0.77 -7.40
C LEU A 104 -0.34 -0.54 -8.69
N SER A 105 0.69 0.30 -8.64
CA SER A 105 1.66 0.46 -9.72
C SER A 105 2.47 -0.84 -9.94
N ASN A 106 2.87 -1.51 -8.86
CA ASN A 106 3.54 -2.80 -8.93
C ASN A 106 2.60 -3.91 -9.43
N VAL A 107 1.29 -3.83 -9.13
CA VAL A 107 0.28 -4.70 -9.75
C VAL A 107 0.24 -4.46 -11.26
N LYS A 108 0.15 -3.21 -11.72
CA LYS A 108 0.19 -2.86 -13.15
C LYS A 108 1.40 -3.50 -13.85
N ALA A 109 2.58 -3.37 -13.25
CA ALA A 109 3.81 -3.98 -13.77
C ALA A 109 3.76 -5.52 -13.77
N ALA A 110 3.22 -6.13 -12.71
CA ALA A 110 3.15 -7.58 -12.55
C ALA A 110 2.18 -8.25 -13.53
N VAL A 111 1.01 -7.66 -13.75
CA VAL A 111 -0.01 -8.22 -14.67
C VAL A 111 0.10 -7.69 -16.10
N GLY A 112 0.88 -6.63 -16.35
CA GLY A 112 1.01 -6.00 -17.66
C GLY A 112 -0.30 -5.37 -18.16
N LEU A 113 -1.18 -4.94 -17.25
CA LEU A 113 -2.48 -4.35 -17.56
C LEU A 113 -2.59 -2.95 -16.95
N ASP A 114 -3.23 -2.02 -17.66
CA ASP A 114 -3.59 -0.72 -17.13
C ASP A 114 -4.71 -0.85 -16.08
N VAL A 115 -4.32 -1.00 -14.82
CA VAL A 115 -5.22 -1.04 -13.67
C VAL A 115 -5.46 0.36 -13.11
N LYS A 116 -6.61 0.55 -12.47
CA LYS A 116 -6.93 1.79 -11.76
C LYS A 116 -6.07 1.93 -10.51
N LEU A 117 -5.39 3.07 -10.41
CA LEU A 117 -4.55 3.44 -9.25
C LEU A 117 -5.34 4.20 -8.17
N GLU A 118 -6.52 4.70 -8.51
CA GLU A 118 -7.37 5.47 -7.61
C GLU A 118 -8.49 4.61 -7.02
N TYR A 119 -8.80 4.86 -5.74
CA TYR A 119 -9.94 4.30 -5.02
C TYR A 119 -11.25 4.81 -5.61
N THR A 120 -11.67 4.19 -6.71
CA THR A 120 -12.91 4.54 -7.41
C THR A 120 -13.87 3.36 -7.38
N SER A 121 -15.16 3.66 -7.20
CA SER A 121 -16.24 2.71 -7.42
C SER A 121 -17.05 3.10 -8.65
N THR A 122 -17.66 2.12 -9.33
CA THR A 122 -18.60 2.41 -10.41
C THR A 122 -19.97 2.79 -9.85
N SER A 123 -20.65 3.76 -10.46
CA SER A 123 -22.00 4.15 -10.07
C SER A 123 -23.02 3.03 -10.32
N LYS A 124 -24.19 3.11 -9.66
CA LYS A 124 -25.31 2.16 -9.83
C LYS A 124 -26.21 2.48 -11.03
N GLU A 125 -25.91 3.53 -11.78
CA GLU A 125 -26.81 4.06 -12.81
C GLU A 125 -26.76 3.23 -14.10
N SER A 126 -27.93 2.98 -14.68
CA SER A 126 -28.06 2.34 -15.99
C SER A 126 -27.32 3.14 -17.05
N ASN A 127 -26.53 2.45 -17.89
CA ASN A 127 -25.67 3.09 -18.89
C ASN A 127 -26.02 2.58 -20.30
N SER A 128 -25.83 3.39 -21.34
CA SER A 128 -26.07 2.97 -22.73
C SER A 128 -24.79 2.46 -23.40
N VAL A 129 -24.94 1.44 -24.24
CA VAL A 129 -23.89 0.92 -25.13
C VAL A 129 -24.36 1.16 -26.56
N THR A 130 -23.52 1.79 -27.38
CA THR A 130 -23.79 2.00 -28.80
C THR A 130 -22.86 1.15 -29.65
N TRP A 131 -23.42 0.32 -30.53
CA TRP A 131 -22.63 -0.57 -31.37
C TRP A 131 -23.17 -0.64 -32.80
N ASN A 132 -22.28 -0.85 -33.77
CA ASN A 132 -22.67 -1.05 -35.16
C ASN A 132 -22.79 -2.55 -35.46
N LEU A 133 -24.00 -3.02 -35.75
CA LEU A 133 -24.29 -4.44 -35.95
C LEU A 133 -24.48 -4.74 -37.43
N THR A 134 -23.61 -5.59 -37.98
CA THR A 134 -23.57 -5.89 -39.43
C THR A 134 -24.35 -7.14 -39.82
N GLN A 135 -24.81 -7.92 -38.84
CA GLN A 135 -25.47 -9.20 -39.06
C GLN A 135 -26.62 -9.36 -38.06
N PRO A 136 -27.73 -10.00 -38.45
CA PRO A 136 -28.81 -10.32 -37.52
C PRO A 136 -28.35 -11.39 -36.51
N GLY A 137 -29.01 -11.43 -35.36
CA GLY A 137 -28.71 -12.39 -34.31
C GLY A 137 -29.09 -11.92 -32.91
N TYR A 138 -28.84 -12.77 -31.93
CA TYR A 138 -28.97 -12.44 -30.51
C TYR A 138 -27.64 -11.92 -29.98
N TYR A 139 -27.63 -10.70 -29.47
CA TYR A 139 -26.44 -9.99 -28.99
C TYR A 139 -26.54 -9.72 -27.49
N GLY A 140 -25.42 -9.86 -26.79
CA GLY A 140 -25.21 -9.34 -25.45
C GLY A 140 -24.45 -8.03 -25.53
N PHE A 141 -25.14 -6.92 -25.24
CA PHE A 141 -24.51 -5.61 -25.04
C PHE A 141 -23.97 -5.55 -23.62
N TYR A 142 -22.70 -5.19 -23.46
CA TYR A 142 -22.04 -5.22 -22.16
C TYR A 142 -21.11 -4.04 -21.93
N LYS A 143 -20.91 -3.71 -20.65
CA LYS A 143 -19.73 -3.01 -20.13
C LYS A 143 -19.05 -3.89 -19.10
N GLY A 144 -17.76 -4.12 -19.21
CA GLY A 144 -17.01 -4.97 -18.30
C GLY A 144 -15.58 -4.50 -18.10
N THR A 145 -14.86 -5.17 -17.23
CA THR A 145 -13.46 -4.91 -16.89
C THR A 145 -12.80 -6.22 -16.47
N LYS A 146 -11.48 -6.24 -16.34
CA LYS A 146 -10.78 -7.34 -15.67
C LYS A 146 -10.56 -6.96 -14.22
N LYS A 147 -11.13 -7.76 -13.31
CA LYS A 147 -10.86 -7.70 -11.88
C LYS A 147 -9.51 -8.36 -11.62
N VAL A 148 -8.63 -7.65 -10.91
CA VAL A 148 -7.33 -8.15 -10.50
C VAL A 148 -7.32 -8.24 -8.97
N THR A 149 -7.13 -9.43 -8.43
CA THR A 149 -7.02 -9.67 -6.99
C THR A 149 -5.71 -10.32 -6.64
N GLY A 150 -5.25 -10.15 -5.41
CA GLY A 150 -4.01 -10.79 -5.00
C GLY A 150 -3.57 -10.41 -3.60
N THR A 151 -2.33 -10.74 -3.29
CA THR A 151 -1.67 -10.41 -2.03
C THR A 151 -0.36 -9.69 -2.28
N TYR A 152 -0.03 -8.76 -1.37
CA TYR A 152 1.26 -8.08 -1.35
C TYR A 152 1.96 -8.32 -0.02
N GLY A 153 3.28 -8.21 -0.04
CA GLY A 153 4.10 -8.07 1.15
C GLY A 153 4.80 -6.71 1.16
N SER A 154 5.52 -6.47 2.24
CA SER A 154 6.34 -5.29 2.46
C SER A 154 7.79 -5.70 2.45
N LEU A 155 8.63 -4.98 1.73
CA LEU A 155 10.08 -5.11 1.80
C LEU A 155 10.65 -3.98 2.63
N ASN A 156 11.50 -4.35 3.59
CA ASN A 156 12.36 -3.42 4.30
C ASN A 156 13.81 -3.74 3.93
N CYS A 157 14.63 -2.71 3.74
CA CYS A 157 16.06 -2.90 3.54
C CYS A 157 16.68 -3.25 4.89
N ASN A 158 17.06 -4.52 5.06
CA ASN A 158 17.61 -5.02 6.31
C ASN A 158 18.93 -5.74 6.08
N ARG A 159 19.62 -5.99 7.18
CA ARG A 159 20.84 -6.79 7.23
C ARG A 159 20.49 -8.27 7.12
N ALA A 160 21.00 -8.94 6.09
CA ALA A 160 20.91 -10.39 5.93
C ALA A 160 22.31 -11.02 6.02
N GLN A 161 22.43 -12.12 6.76
CA GLN A 161 23.67 -12.88 6.80
C GLN A 161 23.84 -13.62 5.47
N GLN A 162 25.03 -13.56 4.90
CA GLN A 162 25.38 -14.30 3.69
C GLN A 162 25.90 -15.69 4.04
N ASP A 163 25.95 -16.57 3.03
CA ASP A 163 26.42 -17.96 3.20
C ASP A 163 27.89 -18.04 3.66
N ASP A 164 28.68 -17.00 3.41
CA ASP A 164 30.08 -16.87 3.86
C ASP A 164 30.21 -16.30 5.29
N GLY A 165 29.09 -16.08 5.99
CA GLY A 165 29.03 -15.51 7.32
C GLY A 165 29.19 -13.99 7.37
N SER A 166 29.44 -13.33 6.24
CA SER A 166 29.46 -11.88 6.11
C SER A 166 28.04 -11.31 6.15
N TRP A 167 27.93 -9.99 6.23
CA TRP A 167 26.64 -9.31 6.33
C TRP A 167 26.50 -8.28 5.22
N ALA A 168 25.34 -8.26 4.57
CA ALA A 168 25.00 -7.26 3.57
C ALA A 168 23.57 -6.78 3.73
N LEU A 169 23.29 -5.65 3.07
CA LEU A 169 21.94 -5.12 2.94
C LEU A 169 21.20 -5.84 1.82
N LYS A 170 20.03 -6.36 2.17
CA LYS A 170 19.09 -6.96 1.22
C LYS A 170 17.68 -6.52 1.55
N TRP A 171 16.85 -6.44 0.53
CA TRP A 171 15.42 -6.34 0.70
C TRP A 171 14.91 -7.62 1.33
N THR A 172 14.45 -7.55 2.56
CA THR A 172 13.84 -8.69 3.26
C THR A 172 12.37 -8.41 3.46
N GLU A 173 11.58 -9.48 3.48
CA GLU A 173 10.18 -9.36 3.82
C GLU A 173 10.03 -8.88 5.27
N GLY A 174 9.34 -7.75 5.41
CA GLY A 174 8.91 -7.21 6.69
C GLY A 174 7.51 -7.71 7.08
N PRO A 175 7.04 -7.36 8.27
CA PRO A 175 5.78 -7.86 8.82
C PRO A 175 4.53 -7.33 8.09
N GLY A 176 4.66 -6.27 7.28
CA GLY A 176 3.56 -5.72 6.50
C GLY A 176 3.13 -6.65 5.37
N SER A 177 1.88 -7.10 5.37
CA SER A 177 1.29 -7.83 4.25
C SER A 177 -0.21 -7.56 4.18
N GLY A 178 -0.81 -7.87 3.02
CA GLY A 178 -2.25 -7.72 2.86
C GLY A 178 -2.76 -8.21 1.52
N SER A 179 -4.02 -7.94 1.24
CA SER A 179 -4.70 -8.28 -0.02
C SER A 179 -4.97 -7.05 -0.87
N PHE A 180 -5.26 -7.20 -2.15
CA PHE A 180 -5.73 -6.08 -2.96
C PHE A 180 -6.78 -6.54 -3.98
N THR A 181 -7.60 -5.59 -4.41
CA THR A 181 -8.54 -5.68 -5.52
C THR A 181 -8.44 -4.42 -6.36
N THR A 182 -8.11 -4.54 -7.63
CA THR A 182 -8.18 -3.44 -8.60
C THR A 182 -8.85 -3.91 -9.88
N PHE A 183 -9.10 -2.99 -10.80
CA PHE A 183 -9.81 -3.22 -12.05
C PHE A 183 -9.11 -2.52 -13.19
N THR A 184 -9.15 -3.11 -14.38
CA THR A 184 -8.70 -2.43 -15.61
C THR A 184 -9.69 -1.35 -16.03
N THR A 185 -9.35 -0.61 -17.09
CA THR A 185 -10.29 0.27 -17.78
C THR A 185 -11.58 -0.49 -18.15
N LEU A 186 -12.71 0.23 -18.09
CA LEU A 186 -13.99 -0.31 -18.54
C LEU A 186 -13.96 -0.45 -20.07
N GLU A 187 -14.29 -1.64 -20.54
CA GLU A 187 -14.47 -1.97 -21.95
C GLU A 187 -15.97 -2.14 -22.22
N GLU A 188 -16.46 -1.58 -23.32
CA GLU A 188 -17.83 -1.77 -23.79
C GLU A 188 -17.85 -2.49 -25.13
N GLY A 189 -18.90 -3.28 -25.36
CA GLY A 189 -19.01 -4.08 -26.57
C GLY A 189 -20.35 -4.76 -26.75
N ALA A 190 -20.49 -5.42 -27.90
CA ALA A 190 -21.58 -6.33 -28.19
C ALA A 190 -20.99 -7.65 -28.70
N VAL A 191 -21.51 -8.77 -28.21
CA VAL A 191 -21.09 -10.11 -28.63
C VAL A 191 -22.30 -10.97 -28.96
N ARG A 192 -22.22 -11.74 -30.03
CA ARG A 192 -23.29 -12.66 -30.42
C ARG A 192 -22.96 -14.09 -30.03
N CYS A 193 -23.94 -14.97 -30.03
CA CYS A 193 -23.74 -16.39 -29.72
C CYS A 193 -22.84 -17.16 -30.70
N GLN A 194 -22.79 -16.75 -31.96
CA GLN A 194 -21.97 -17.33 -33.01
C GLN A 194 -20.54 -16.76 -33.07
N ASP A 195 -20.21 -15.73 -32.28
CA ASP A 195 -18.85 -15.16 -32.29
C ASP A 195 -17.89 -16.14 -31.59
N SER A 196 -16.69 -16.33 -32.14
CA SER A 196 -15.61 -17.02 -31.46
C SER A 196 -14.78 -16.00 -30.68
N VAL A 197 -14.74 -16.14 -29.36
CA VAL A 197 -14.07 -15.17 -28.47
C VAL A 197 -13.11 -15.88 -27.53
N PRO A 198 -12.01 -15.22 -27.09
CA PRO A 198 -11.06 -15.83 -26.17
C PRO A 198 -11.71 -16.14 -24.82
N ALA A 199 -11.46 -17.32 -24.25
CA ALA A 199 -12.15 -17.83 -23.05
C ALA A 199 -12.05 -16.90 -21.82
N ASP A 200 -10.92 -16.22 -21.63
CA ASP A 200 -10.66 -15.33 -20.49
C ASP A 200 -11.01 -13.86 -20.77
N SER A 201 -11.73 -13.60 -21.87
CA SER A 201 -12.14 -12.25 -22.25
C SER A 201 -13.44 -11.82 -21.57
N ILE A 202 -13.64 -10.50 -21.51
CA ILE A 202 -14.92 -9.91 -21.09
C ILE A 202 -16.05 -10.36 -22.04
N MET A 203 -15.75 -10.51 -23.34
CA MET A 203 -16.69 -11.01 -24.34
C MET A 203 -17.14 -12.44 -24.04
N ALA A 204 -16.24 -13.35 -23.66
CA ALA A 204 -16.60 -14.72 -23.28
C ALA A 204 -17.52 -14.74 -22.06
N LYS A 205 -17.24 -13.89 -21.06
CA LYS A 205 -18.11 -13.73 -19.90
C LYS A 205 -19.49 -13.19 -20.29
N ALA A 206 -19.54 -12.24 -21.22
CA ALA A 206 -20.79 -11.70 -21.76
C ALA A 206 -21.58 -12.73 -22.58
N GLN A 207 -20.91 -13.56 -23.40
CA GLN A 207 -21.57 -14.68 -24.11
C GLN A 207 -22.12 -15.72 -23.15
N ALA A 208 -21.39 -16.05 -22.08
CA ALA A 208 -21.89 -16.96 -21.06
C ALA A 208 -23.18 -16.42 -20.41
N LEU A 209 -23.24 -15.11 -20.14
CA LEU A 209 -24.46 -14.45 -19.64
C LEU A 209 -25.60 -14.37 -20.66
N LEU A 210 -25.27 -14.39 -21.95
CA LEU A 210 -26.24 -14.43 -23.05
C LEU A 210 -26.95 -15.79 -23.14
N ASP A 211 -26.35 -16.84 -22.55
CA ASP A 211 -26.93 -18.18 -22.44
C ASP A 211 -27.29 -18.79 -23.82
N CYS A 212 -26.30 -18.82 -24.69
CA CYS A 212 -26.41 -19.16 -26.11
C CYS A 212 -26.90 -20.59 -26.45
N GLY A 213 -27.15 -21.42 -25.44
CA GLY A 213 -27.68 -22.77 -25.58
C GLY A 213 -29.12 -22.95 -25.06
N SER A 214 -29.74 -21.93 -24.46
CA SER A 214 -31.10 -22.05 -23.92
C SER A 214 -32.18 -21.67 -24.94
N ALA A 215 -33.40 -22.16 -24.71
CA ALA A 215 -34.55 -21.94 -25.60
C ALA A 215 -34.83 -20.45 -25.91
N ALA A 216 -34.35 -19.53 -25.06
CA ALA A 216 -34.42 -18.08 -25.25
C ALA A 216 -33.54 -17.55 -26.40
N ALA A 217 -32.52 -18.30 -26.83
CA ALA A 217 -31.65 -18.00 -27.98
C ALA A 217 -32.24 -18.46 -29.34
N SER A 218 -33.36 -19.20 -29.30
CA SER A 218 -33.92 -19.92 -30.46
C SER A 218 -35.37 -19.56 -30.82
N THR A 219 -35.93 -18.48 -30.25
CA THR A 219 -37.31 -18.06 -30.55
C THR A 219 -37.38 -16.98 -31.63
N ASP A 220 -38.30 -17.13 -32.59
CA ASP A 220 -38.65 -16.12 -33.61
C ASP A 220 -39.11 -14.83 -32.94
N HIS A 221 -38.21 -13.86 -32.77
CA HIS A 221 -38.48 -12.63 -32.04
C HIS A 221 -38.22 -11.38 -32.88
N ARG A 222 -39.17 -10.43 -32.80
CA ARG A 222 -39.02 -9.06 -33.33
C ARG A 222 -37.84 -8.38 -32.64
N ALA A 223 -37.16 -7.48 -33.34
CA ALA A 223 -36.07 -6.70 -32.77
C ALA A 223 -36.51 -6.01 -31.46
N GLY A 224 -35.70 -6.15 -30.39
CA GLY A 224 -36.08 -5.63 -29.07
C GLY A 224 -35.37 -6.30 -27.89
N ALA A 225 -35.61 -5.73 -26.71
CA ALA A 225 -35.08 -6.22 -25.44
C ALA A 225 -35.62 -7.62 -25.12
N VAL A 226 -34.74 -8.51 -24.66
CA VAL A 226 -35.13 -9.85 -24.21
C VAL A 226 -35.22 -9.89 -22.70
N ALA A 227 -36.19 -10.66 -22.19
CA ALA A 227 -36.33 -10.86 -20.76
C ALA A 227 -35.09 -11.56 -20.19
N PRO A 228 -34.62 -11.18 -18.98
CA PRO A 228 -33.43 -11.76 -18.38
C PRO A 228 -33.54 -13.27 -18.17
N THR A 229 -32.51 -14.04 -18.55
CA THR A 229 -32.41 -15.48 -18.27
C THR A 229 -32.23 -15.75 -16.76
N ALA A 230 -32.56 -16.95 -16.30
CA ALA A 230 -32.52 -17.30 -14.87
C ALA A 230 -31.13 -17.11 -14.21
N GLN A 231 -30.03 -17.26 -14.96
CA GLN A 231 -28.68 -16.95 -14.49
C GLN A 231 -28.45 -15.45 -14.23
N GLN A 232 -29.07 -14.56 -15.02
CA GLN A 232 -29.03 -13.11 -14.78
C GLN A 232 -29.78 -12.72 -13.49
N LYS A 233 -30.78 -13.51 -13.07
CA LYS A 233 -31.45 -13.33 -11.77
C LYS A 233 -30.63 -13.87 -10.59
N GLN A 234 -29.88 -14.96 -10.75
CA GLN A 234 -29.05 -15.52 -9.68
C GLN A 234 -27.84 -14.64 -9.31
N ALA A 235 -27.31 -13.88 -10.28
CA ALA A 235 -26.25 -12.91 -10.03
C ALA A 235 -26.74 -11.57 -9.44
N ARG A 236 -28.04 -11.44 -9.13
CA ARG A 236 -28.60 -10.33 -8.36
C ARG A 236 -28.76 -10.77 -6.91
N PRO A 237 -27.77 -10.55 -6.02
CA PRO A 237 -28.07 -10.48 -4.60
C PRO A 237 -29.19 -9.45 -4.43
N ALA A 238 -30.27 -9.86 -3.78
CA ALA A 238 -31.21 -8.88 -3.24
C ALA A 238 -30.39 -7.87 -2.42
N PRO A 239 -30.70 -6.55 -2.51
CA PRO A 239 -30.17 -5.62 -1.53
C PRO A 239 -30.60 -6.14 -0.16
N GLY A 240 -29.64 -6.66 0.62
CA GLY A 240 -29.85 -6.79 2.04
C GLY A 240 -30.24 -5.40 2.54
N PRO A 241 -31.37 -5.25 3.27
CA PRO A 241 -31.75 -3.96 3.79
C PRO A 241 -30.58 -3.41 4.60
N ALA A 242 -30.18 -2.17 4.28
CA ALA A 242 -29.29 -1.42 5.15
C ALA A 242 -29.89 -1.46 6.56
N PRO A 243 -29.14 -1.83 7.60
CA PRO A 243 -29.63 -1.68 8.95
C PRO A 243 -29.80 -0.18 9.19
N THR A 244 -31.05 0.26 9.17
CA THR A 244 -31.52 1.52 9.73
C THR A 244 -31.24 1.49 11.24
N GLY A 245 -30.07 1.95 11.64
CA GLY A 245 -29.74 2.26 13.02
C GLY A 245 -30.34 3.60 13.43
N GLY A 246 -31.63 3.61 13.77
CA GLY A 246 -32.25 4.64 14.61
C GLY A 246 -32.23 4.20 16.07
N PRO A 247 -32.14 5.12 17.04
CA PRO A 247 -31.65 4.86 18.38
C PRO A 247 -32.71 4.17 19.23
N SER A 248 -32.35 3.05 19.87
CA SER A 248 -33.15 2.51 20.97
C SER A 248 -32.25 2.10 22.12
N VAL A 249 -32.40 2.89 23.17
CA VAL A 249 -31.92 2.70 24.53
C VAL A 249 -32.43 1.35 25.04
N ALA A 250 -31.52 0.41 25.32
CA ALA A 250 -31.79 -0.68 26.24
C ALA A 250 -30.49 -1.19 26.88
N ALA A 251 -30.40 -0.94 28.19
CA ALA A 251 -29.70 -1.71 29.20
C ALA A 251 -28.17 -1.84 29.08
N GLN A 252 -27.48 -0.92 29.75
CA GLN A 252 -26.19 -1.20 30.39
C GLN A 252 -26.28 -2.51 31.21
N PRO A 253 -25.40 -3.50 30.98
CA PRO A 253 -24.91 -4.31 32.07
C PRO A 253 -23.92 -3.43 32.84
N ARG A 254 -24.32 -3.01 34.03
CA ARG A 254 -23.35 -2.63 35.06
C ARG A 254 -22.56 -3.88 35.39
N THR A 255 -21.43 -4.07 34.73
CA THR A 255 -20.32 -4.86 35.25
C THR A 255 -19.34 -3.90 35.87
N THR A 256 -19.57 -3.61 37.15
CA THR A 256 -18.50 -3.32 38.08
C THR A 256 -17.58 -4.53 38.10
N GLU A 257 -16.54 -4.53 37.28
CA GLU A 257 -15.39 -5.40 37.48
C GLU A 257 -14.19 -4.66 36.93
N HIS A 258 -13.32 -4.25 37.85
CA HIS A 258 -11.96 -3.85 37.55
C HIS A 258 -11.31 -5.00 36.79
N SER A 259 -11.29 -4.92 35.46
CA SER A 259 -10.36 -5.72 34.67
C SER A 259 -8.97 -5.35 35.17
N ALA A 260 -8.36 -6.28 35.90
CA ALA A 260 -6.98 -6.16 36.32
C ALA A 260 -6.16 -5.89 35.06
N ARG A 261 -5.62 -4.66 34.94
CA ARG A 261 -4.61 -4.34 33.92
C ARG A 261 -3.57 -5.44 34.01
N ALA A 262 -3.38 -6.22 32.94
CA ALA A 262 -2.15 -6.98 32.80
C ALA A 262 -1.02 -5.94 32.96
N ALA A 263 -0.20 -6.11 34.00
CA ALA A 263 0.91 -5.21 34.22
C ALA A 263 1.85 -5.38 33.03
N LEU A 264 2.13 -4.31 32.28
CA LEU A 264 3.15 -4.35 31.23
C LEU A 264 4.46 -4.88 31.83
N ASP A 265 5.03 -5.92 31.24
CA ASP A 265 6.32 -6.46 31.66
C ASP A 265 7.44 -5.65 31.00
N CYS A 266 7.85 -4.59 31.69
CA CYS A 266 8.87 -3.67 31.20
C CYS A 266 10.27 -4.09 31.66
N SER A 267 11.21 -4.06 30.71
CA SER A 267 12.63 -4.22 31.00
C SER A 267 13.10 -3.20 32.05
N THR A 268 14.08 -3.59 32.87
CA THR A 268 14.68 -2.70 33.88
C THR A 268 15.57 -1.63 33.26
N ALA A 269 16.08 -1.88 32.05
CA ALA A 269 16.89 -0.96 31.28
C ALA A 269 16.02 0.17 30.69
N ALA A 270 16.52 1.40 30.79
CA ALA A 270 15.98 2.54 30.09
C ALA A 270 16.88 2.92 28.91
N TYR A 271 16.27 3.41 27.85
CA TYR A 271 16.93 3.74 26.60
C TYR A 271 16.57 5.14 26.14
N LYS A 272 17.50 5.77 25.44
CA LYS A 272 17.24 6.93 24.58
C LYS A 272 17.12 6.46 23.14
N ILE A 273 16.07 6.91 22.48
CA ILE A 273 15.90 6.79 21.03
C ILE A 273 16.40 8.12 20.43
N ALA A 274 17.67 8.15 20.04
CA ALA A 274 18.38 9.37 19.65
C ALA A 274 18.65 9.44 18.14
N VAL A 275 18.81 10.65 17.62
CA VAL A 275 19.34 10.82 16.27
C VAL A 275 20.83 10.43 16.27
N PRO A 276 21.30 9.53 15.38
CA PRO A 276 22.65 8.99 15.45
C PRO A 276 23.74 10.08 15.38
N GLY A 277 24.64 10.10 16.37
CA GLY A 277 25.74 11.09 16.44
C GLY A 277 25.29 12.53 16.71
N LYS A 278 24.04 12.72 17.17
CA LYS A 278 23.43 14.03 17.44
C LYS A 278 22.81 14.05 18.85
N PRO A 279 22.72 15.23 19.50
CA PRO A 279 22.24 15.37 20.87
C PRO A 279 20.72 15.28 21.06
N LEU A 280 19.91 15.32 19.99
CA LEU A 280 18.45 15.28 20.12
C LEU A 280 17.93 13.84 20.15
N SER A 281 16.99 13.58 21.05
CA SER A 281 16.31 12.29 21.21
C SER A 281 14.80 12.46 21.34
N TRP A 282 14.07 11.35 21.25
CA TRP A 282 12.62 11.34 21.44
C TRP A 282 12.29 11.72 22.88
N GLY A 283 11.67 12.88 23.06
CA GLY A 283 11.10 13.36 24.31
C GLY A 283 9.59 13.24 24.29
N ALA A 284 9.03 12.53 25.26
CA ALA A 284 7.60 12.44 25.47
C ALA A 284 7.00 13.79 25.92
N PRO A 285 5.73 14.04 25.60
CA PRO A 285 5.04 15.24 26.05
C PRO A 285 4.71 15.17 27.54
N LEU A 286 4.62 16.34 28.18
CA LEU A 286 4.08 16.46 29.54
C LEU A 286 2.54 16.43 29.56
N LEU A 287 1.91 16.86 28.47
CA LEU A 287 0.46 16.92 28.31
C LEU A 287 -0.01 15.78 27.41
N ALA A 288 -1.15 15.16 27.73
CA ALA A 288 -1.65 13.99 27.02
C ALA A 288 -1.95 14.24 25.52
N ASP A 289 -2.30 15.47 25.14
CA ASP A 289 -2.70 15.82 23.77
C ASP A 289 -1.56 16.41 22.90
N ASP A 290 -0.31 16.38 23.39
CA ASP A 290 0.86 16.78 22.60
C ASP A 290 1.60 15.54 22.08
N GLY A 291 2.55 15.74 21.16
CA GLY A 291 3.29 14.67 20.50
C GLY A 291 4.69 14.46 21.07
N VAL A 292 5.24 13.29 20.76
CA VAL A 292 6.66 12.97 20.94
C VAL A 292 7.47 13.85 20.00
N ARG A 293 8.54 14.47 20.50
CA ARG A 293 9.37 15.41 19.75
C ARG A 293 10.86 15.12 19.91
N LEU A 294 11.66 15.56 18.95
CA LEU A 294 13.10 15.69 19.12
C LEU A 294 13.39 16.78 20.15
N ARG A 295 14.01 16.42 21.27
CA ARG A 295 14.38 17.32 22.36
C ARG A 295 15.81 17.04 22.83
N PRO A 296 16.53 18.04 23.36
CA PRO A 296 17.80 17.80 24.04
C PRO A 296 17.56 17.07 25.37
N SER A 297 18.38 16.06 25.64
CA SER A 297 18.49 15.50 26.98
C SER A 297 19.12 16.52 27.93
N THR A 298 18.41 16.92 28.98
CA THR A 298 18.94 17.77 30.04
C THR A 298 18.64 17.16 31.40
N ILE A 299 19.33 17.60 32.45
CA ILE A 299 19.00 17.18 33.83
C ILE A 299 17.57 17.55 34.25
N PHE A 300 16.93 18.46 33.52
CA PHE A 300 15.56 18.91 33.74
C PHE A 300 14.53 18.14 32.90
N SER A 301 14.95 17.14 32.11
CA SER A 301 14.05 16.37 31.25
C SER A 301 13.09 15.47 32.03
N ALA A 302 13.27 15.30 33.34
CA ALA A 302 12.43 14.46 34.20
C ALA A 302 12.17 13.06 33.63
N HIS A 303 13.19 12.49 32.95
CA HIS A 303 13.12 11.18 32.27
C HIS A 303 12.12 11.11 31.10
N LEU A 304 11.61 12.23 30.59
CA LEU A 304 10.74 12.27 29.41
C LEU A 304 11.44 11.78 28.14
N ASP A 305 12.77 11.79 28.11
CA ASP A 305 13.60 11.27 27.03
C ASP A 305 14.02 9.81 27.22
N ASN A 306 13.55 9.15 28.29
CA ASN A 306 13.88 7.77 28.62
C ASN A 306 12.69 6.84 28.32
N TRP A 307 12.95 5.80 27.53
CA TRP A 307 11.98 4.81 27.09
C TRP A 307 12.38 3.41 27.56
N ARG A 308 11.44 2.62 28.03
CA ARG A 308 11.63 1.20 28.33
C ARG A 308 10.93 0.37 27.28
N LEU A 309 11.55 -0.75 26.93
CA LEU A 309 10.92 -1.76 26.09
C LEU A 309 10.12 -2.69 27.00
N CYS A 310 8.84 -2.88 26.68
CA CYS A 310 7.93 -3.74 27.44
C CYS A 310 7.33 -4.83 26.55
N ASP A 311 7.04 -5.97 27.17
CA ASP A 311 6.46 -7.16 26.54
C ASP A 311 7.21 -7.55 25.25
N VAL A 312 8.54 -7.63 25.36
CA VAL A 312 9.46 -7.77 24.23
C VAL A 312 9.44 -9.19 23.68
N THR A 313 9.26 -9.33 22.37
CA THR A 313 9.53 -10.57 21.63
C THR A 313 10.59 -10.30 20.56
N GLU A 314 11.40 -11.31 20.22
CA GLU A 314 12.43 -11.20 19.18
C GLU A 314 12.28 -12.33 18.16
N GLN A 315 12.24 -11.97 16.89
CA GLN A 315 12.26 -12.92 15.77
C GLN A 315 13.23 -12.42 14.70
N ASP A 316 14.20 -13.26 14.33
CA ASP A 316 15.18 -12.99 13.27
C ASP A 316 15.93 -11.64 13.43
N GLY A 317 16.18 -11.22 14.67
CA GLY A 317 16.87 -9.96 14.99
C GLY A 317 15.99 -8.71 14.90
N VAL A 318 14.67 -8.89 14.76
CA VAL A 318 13.65 -7.83 14.87
C VAL A 318 12.97 -7.97 16.22
N LEU A 319 12.99 -6.91 17.02
CA LEU A 319 12.27 -6.83 18.29
C LEU A 319 10.85 -6.34 18.03
N GLU A 320 9.84 -6.95 18.63
CA GLU A 320 8.51 -6.38 18.78
C GLU A 320 8.33 -5.96 20.24
N ALA A 321 8.00 -4.70 20.49
CA ALA A 321 7.88 -4.17 21.85
C ALA A 321 6.89 -3.01 21.94
N SER A 322 6.37 -2.77 23.15
CA SER A 322 5.74 -1.50 23.51
C SER A 322 6.80 -0.55 24.05
N LEU A 323 6.70 0.73 23.69
CA LEU A 323 7.62 1.78 24.14
C LEU A 323 7.00 2.57 25.30
N TRP A 324 7.37 2.24 26.53
CA TRP A 324 6.89 2.92 27.73
C TRP A 324 7.80 4.09 28.11
N ASN A 325 7.25 5.29 28.27
CA ASN A 325 8.03 6.44 28.70
C ASN A 325 8.17 6.49 30.24
N TRP A 326 9.39 6.64 30.72
CA TRP A 326 9.65 6.70 32.15
C TRP A 326 9.10 8.00 32.78
N GLY A 327 9.29 9.15 32.14
CA GLY A 327 8.91 10.43 32.71
C GLY A 327 7.39 10.60 32.89
N ASN A 328 6.59 10.31 31.86
CA ASN A 328 5.14 10.53 31.90
C ASN A 328 4.32 9.25 32.14
N GLY A 329 4.94 8.06 32.11
CA GLY A 329 4.30 6.77 32.37
C GLY A 329 3.37 6.27 31.26
N GLY A 330 3.31 6.96 30.12
CA GLY A 330 2.51 6.58 28.96
C GLY A 330 3.28 5.71 27.96
N CYS A 331 2.54 4.98 27.12
CA CYS A 331 3.10 4.22 26.02
C CYS A 331 3.02 5.02 24.73
N ALA A 332 4.06 4.92 23.88
CA ALA A 332 4.03 5.51 22.56
C ALA A 332 2.88 4.90 21.74
N THR A 333 2.15 5.73 21.00
CA THR A 333 1.01 5.29 20.20
C THR A 333 0.82 6.15 18.97
N ILE A 334 0.25 5.58 17.92
CA ILE A 334 -0.43 6.36 16.89
C ILE A 334 -1.90 6.49 17.29
N ALA A 335 -2.44 7.70 17.19
CA ALA A 335 -3.85 7.94 17.52
C ALA A 335 -4.74 7.19 16.51
N PRO A 336 -5.74 6.39 16.93
CA PRO A 336 -6.58 5.59 16.04
C PRO A 336 -7.20 6.40 14.89
N GLU A 337 -7.67 7.61 15.20
CA GLU A 337 -8.28 8.53 14.24
C GLU A 337 -7.33 9.00 13.13
N ASN A 338 -6.02 8.94 13.38
CA ASN A 338 -4.97 9.39 12.47
C ASN A 338 -4.08 8.22 11.99
N ALA A 339 -4.42 6.97 12.32
CA ALA A 339 -3.61 5.80 11.97
C ALA A 339 -3.39 5.66 10.45
N ALA A 340 -4.36 6.13 9.65
CA ALA A 340 -4.32 6.18 8.17
C ALA A 340 -3.48 7.30 7.57
N THR A 341 -3.00 8.23 8.39
CA THR A 341 -2.53 9.53 7.91
C THR A 341 -1.02 9.53 7.85
N ASP A 342 -0.47 9.74 6.66
CA ASP A 342 0.96 9.95 6.48
C ASP A 342 1.35 11.18 7.28
N ARG A 343 2.50 11.12 7.94
CA ARG A 343 3.00 12.15 8.85
C ARG A 343 2.15 12.35 10.10
N ALA A 344 1.28 11.39 10.48
CA ALA A 344 0.62 11.40 11.78
C ALA A 344 1.65 11.45 12.91
N VAL A 345 1.37 12.26 13.92
CA VAL A 345 2.27 12.48 15.05
C VAL A 345 2.26 11.28 15.98
N LEU A 346 3.43 10.84 16.41
CA LEU A 346 3.57 9.86 17.49
C LEU A 346 3.18 10.53 18.80
N MET A 347 2.26 9.94 19.55
CA MET A 347 1.75 10.46 20.82
C MET A 347 2.10 9.50 21.96
N THR A 348 1.70 9.86 23.19
CA THR A 348 1.69 8.93 24.32
C THR A 348 0.28 8.77 24.87
N ALA A 349 -0.13 7.55 25.19
CA ALA A 349 -1.42 7.25 25.80
C ALA A 349 -1.27 6.31 27.00
N SER A 350 -2.38 6.04 27.68
CA SER A 350 -2.42 4.96 28.68
C SER A 350 -2.08 3.63 27.99
N CYS A 351 -1.15 2.89 28.59
CA CYS A 351 -0.69 1.63 28.04
C CYS A 351 -1.81 0.58 27.98
N ALA A 352 -1.91 -0.07 26.83
CA ALA A 352 -2.83 -1.17 26.56
C ALA A 352 -2.20 -2.17 25.59
N GLU A 353 -2.71 -3.41 25.57
CA GLU A 353 -2.39 -4.36 24.51
C GLU A 353 -3.13 -3.93 23.23
N ASP A 354 -2.45 -3.13 22.42
CA ASP A 354 -2.97 -2.55 21.18
C ASP A 354 -1.84 -2.53 20.14
N ASP A 355 -2.10 -2.99 18.92
CA ASP A 355 -1.12 -2.97 17.83
C ASP A 355 -0.72 -1.54 17.42
N LEU A 356 -1.54 -0.52 17.73
CA LEU A 356 -1.17 0.90 17.59
C LEU A 356 -0.11 1.35 18.61
N GLN A 357 0.07 0.61 19.71
CA GLN A 357 1.10 0.82 20.74
C GLN A 357 2.29 -0.15 20.62
N ARG A 358 2.24 -1.05 19.63
CA ARG A 358 3.28 -2.04 19.35
C ARG A 358 4.19 -1.58 18.22
N PHE A 359 5.49 -1.79 18.38
CA PHE A 359 6.48 -1.36 17.41
C PHE A 359 7.48 -2.48 17.11
N TYR A 360 7.81 -2.65 15.84
CA TYR A 360 8.97 -3.41 15.39
C TYR A 360 10.21 -2.51 15.42
N ILE A 361 11.27 -2.97 16.10
CA ILE A 361 12.56 -2.32 16.20
C ILE A 361 13.59 -3.24 15.59
N TYR A 362 14.16 -2.83 14.46
CA TYR A 362 15.13 -3.63 13.70
C TYR A 362 16.42 -2.84 13.49
N ARG A 363 17.52 -3.56 13.29
CA ARG A 363 18.82 -2.94 12.98
C ARG A 363 18.82 -2.42 11.56
N ASP A 364 18.93 -1.12 11.43
CA ASP A 364 18.81 -0.42 10.16
C ASP A 364 20.13 -0.49 9.37
N VAL A 365 21.25 -0.06 9.97
CA VAL A 365 22.55 0.01 9.26
C VAL A 365 23.45 -1.20 9.61
N PRO A 366 24.05 -1.90 8.63
CA PRO A 366 24.96 -3.02 8.88
C PRO A 366 26.19 -2.58 9.67
N GLY A 367 26.58 -3.39 10.65
CA GLY A 367 27.77 -3.13 11.46
C GLY A 367 27.64 -1.96 12.44
N SER A 368 26.45 -1.37 12.60
CA SER A 368 26.21 -0.33 13.60
C SER A 368 25.05 -0.66 14.56
N SER A 369 24.93 0.13 15.62
CA SER A 369 23.84 0.08 16.61
C SER A 369 22.62 0.93 16.21
N LYS A 370 22.48 1.24 14.92
CA LYS A 370 21.40 2.10 14.43
C LYS A 370 20.16 1.25 14.18
N ILE A 371 19.00 1.82 14.44
CA ILE A 371 17.71 1.13 14.43
C ILE A 371 16.68 1.88 13.60
N GLY A 372 15.76 1.13 13.00
CA GLY A 372 14.48 1.62 12.50
C GLY A 372 13.39 1.27 13.50
N VAL A 373 12.35 2.11 13.58
CA VAL A 373 11.18 1.85 14.43
C VAL A 373 9.94 1.91 13.55
N GLN A 374 9.15 0.83 13.53
CA GLN A 374 7.96 0.68 12.70
C GLN A 374 6.75 0.40 13.58
N ASN A 375 5.64 1.10 13.39
CA ASN A 375 4.41 0.76 14.09
C ASN A 375 3.84 -0.56 13.55
N LYS A 376 3.39 -1.46 14.42
CA LYS A 376 2.91 -2.79 14.02
C LYS A 376 1.59 -2.72 13.25
N TYR A 377 0.65 -1.90 13.71
CA TYR A 377 -0.66 -1.77 13.08
C TYR A 377 -0.59 -1.11 11.70
N THR A 378 0.04 0.06 11.60
CA THR A 378 0.10 0.81 10.33
C THR A 378 1.21 0.31 9.41
N GLY A 379 2.22 -0.35 9.97
CA GLY A 379 3.46 -0.68 9.28
C GLY A 379 4.28 0.56 8.88
N SER A 380 3.89 1.77 9.29
CA SER A 380 4.60 2.99 8.95
C SER A 380 5.87 3.15 9.79
N MET A 381 6.92 3.70 9.18
CA MET A 381 8.21 3.95 9.82
C MET A 381 8.17 5.26 10.60
N MET A 382 8.71 5.28 11.80
CA MET A 382 8.86 6.50 12.57
C MET A 382 10.02 7.32 12.02
N GLY A 383 9.85 8.63 11.96
CA GLY A 383 10.87 9.55 11.46
C GLY A 383 10.59 11.00 11.85
N TYR A 384 11.33 11.93 11.25
CA TYR A 384 11.14 13.36 11.41
C TYR A 384 11.41 14.13 10.11
N ASP A 385 10.80 15.31 9.95
CA ASP A 385 10.95 16.13 8.73
C ASP A 385 12.28 16.89 8.70
N ARG A 386 12.71 17.43 9.86
CA ARG A 386 13.94 18.22 9.99
C ARG A 386 14.62 18.00 11.33
N TYR A 387 15.96 18.05 11.34
CA TYR A 387 16.71 17.96 12.58
C TYR A 387 16.63 19.29 13.35
N ALA A 388 15.67 19.43 14.26
CA ALA A 388 15.48 20.62 15.10
C ALA A 388 14.84 20.26 16.45
N ASP A 389 15.14 21.04 17.50
CA ASP A 389 14.44 20.92 18.79
C ASP A 389 12.96 21.28 18.63
N GLY A 390 12.09 20.46 19.22
CA GLY A 390 10.64 20.56 19.12
C GLY A 390 10.04 19.93 17.86
N GLU A 391 10.84 19.38 16.95
CA GLU A 391 10.32 18.68 15.77
C GLU A 391 9.55 17.42 16.19
N PHE A 392 8.38 17.18 15.60
CA PHE A 392 7.59 16.00 15.93
C PHE A 392 8.19 14.72 15.35
N ILE A 393 8.08 13.64 16.10
CA ILE A 393 8.21 12.29 15.55
C ILE A 393 6.89 11.92 14.88
N ARG A 394 6.99 11.40 13.66
CA ARG A 394 5.84 11.11 12.81
C ARG A 394 5.98 9.76 12.14
N GLN A 395 4.86 9.18 11.74
CA GLN A 395 4.84 7.98 10.93
C GLN A 395 4.94 8.32 9.43
N TYR A 396 5.64 7.48 8.67
CA TYR A 396 5.78 7.58 7.22
C TYR A 396 5.56 6.20 6.58
N SER A 397 4.53 6.04 5.74
CA SER A 397 4.19 4.72 5.14
C SER A 397 5.31 4.10 4.30
N THR A 398 6.06 4.91 3.57
CA THR A 398 7.21 4.47 2.75
C THR A 398 8.53 4.68 3.48
N GLY A 399 8.51 5.25 4.68
CA GLY A 399 9.71 5.66 5.39
C GLY A 399 10.45 6.84 4.75
N ARG A 400 11.75 6.99 5.08
CA ARG A 400 12.53 8.21 4.79
C ARG A 400 13.90 7.90 4.17
N GLN A 401 14.02 8.13 2.86
CA GLN A 401 15.24 7.90 2.07
C GLN A 401 16.44 8.79 2.47
N ASP A 402 16.18 9.92 3.13
CA ASP A 402 17.23 10.81 3.64
C ASP A 402 17.80 10.37 4.99
N GLY A 403 17.39 9.19 5.49
CA GLY A 403 17.87 8.61 6.73
C GLY A 403 17.25 9.24 7.99
N THR A 404 16.26 10.13 7.88
CA THR A 404 15.59 10.71 9.06
C THR A 404 14.63 9.74 9.76
N GLY A 405 14.51 8.50 9.27
CA GLY A 405 13.86 7.37 9.95
C GLY A 405 14.81 6.48 10.76
N THR A 406 16.12 6.77 10.72
CA THR A 406 17.15 5.99 11.42
C THR A 406 17.49 6.62 12.77
N PHE A 407 17.43 5.81 13.83
CA PHE A 407 17.74 6.21 15.20
C PHE A 407 18.88 5.39 15.81
N ALA A 408 19.33 5.76 17.00
CA ALA A 408 20.21 4.97 17.85
C ALA A 408 19.48 4.68 19.16
N LEU A 409 19.47 3.41 19.57
CA LEU A 409 18.96 2.99 20.87
C LEU A 409 20.13 2.88 21.85
N THR A 410 20.21 3.82 22.80
CA THR A 410 21.34 3.91 23.74
C THR A 410 20.85 3.72 25.17
N GLY A 411 21.46 2.80 25.93
CA GLY A 411 21.13 2.62 27.35
C GLY A 411 21.47 3.85 28.18
N VAL A 412 20.65 4.16 29.19
CA VAL A 412 20.76 5.33 30.08
C VAL A 412 21.18 4.94 31.49
#